data_AF-A0A3S4ITL2-F1
#
_entry.id   AF-A0A3S4ITL2-F1
#
_cell.length_a   1.000
_cell.length_b   1.000
_cell.length_c   1.000
_cell.angle_alpha   90.00
_cell.angle_beta   90.00
_cell.angle_gamma   90.00
#
_symmetry.space_group_name_H-M   'P 1'
#
loop_
_entity.id
_entity.type
_entity.pdbx_description
1 polymer ?
#
loop_
_entity_poly.entity_id
_entity_poly.type
_entity_poly.pdbx_seq_one_letter_code
_entity_poly.pdbx_strand_id
1 'polypeptide(L)' 'MNKIKLVAILRGIQPAEAADHIETLINAGFRYIEIPLNSPDWQQSIPAMVRQFGERAMIGAGNGAEG' A
#
# COMPACT_ATOMS: atom_id res chain seq x y z
N MET A 1 -10.81 24.29 1.84
CA MET A 1 -10.97 23.04 1.05
C MET A 1 -10.61 21.88 1.96
N ASN A 2 -11.57 21.04 2.34
CA ASN A 2 -11.27 19.85 3.17
C ASN A 2 -10.53 18.84 2.30
N LYS A 3 -9.27 18.55 2.64
CA LYS A 3 -8.52 17.45 2.01
C LYS A 3 -9.13 16.13 2.46
N ILE A 4 -9.77 15.40 1.54
CA ILE A 4 -10.23 14.03 1.78
C ILE A 4 -8.97 13.15 1.91
N LYS A 5 -8.88 12.38 3.00
CA LYS A 5 -7.82 11.37 3.16
C LYS A 5 -8.27 10.10 2.45
N LEU A 6 -7.62 9.78 1.34
CA LEU A 6 -7.87 8.56 0.57
C LEU A 6 -6.85 7.48 0.95
N VAL A 7 -7.31 6.24 1.06
CA VAL A 7 -6.48 5.05 1.29
C VAL A 7 -6.55 4.19 0.02
N ALA A 8 -5.40 3.80 -0.53
CA ALA A 8 -5.32 2.83 -1.61
C ALA A 8 -5.15 1.41 -1.05
N ILE A 9 -6.02 0.47 -1.45
CA ILE A 9 -5.98 -0.92 -0.99
C ILE A 9 -5.53 -1.82 -2.16
N LEU A 10 -4.36 -2.44 -2.03
CA LEU A 10 -3.72 -3.24 -3.08
C LEU A 10 -3.94 -4.74 -2.83
N ARG A 11 -5.21 -5.18 -2.89
CA ARG A 11 -5.57 -6.59 -2.66
C ARG A 11 -5.01 -7.49 -3.75
N GLY A 12 -4.33 -8.56 -3.34
CA GLY A 12 -3.83 -9.58 -4.26
C GLY A 12 -2.53 -9.21 -4.98
N ILE A 13 -1.90 -8.09 -4.59
CA ILE A 13 -0.68 -7.62 -5.22
C ILE A 13 0.49 -8.57 -4.96
N GLN A 14 1.27 -8.85 -6.00
CA GLN A 14 2.48 -9.66 -5.93
C GLN A 14 3.66 -8.85 -5.39
N PRO A 15 4.63 -9.48 -4.70
CA PRO A 15 5.83 -8.77 -4.24
C PRO A 15 6.61 -8.10 -5.39
N ALA A 16 6.64 -8.74 -6.56
CA ALA A 16 7.39 -8.26 -7.72
C ALA A 16 6.81 -6.98 -8.34
N GLU A 17 5.52 -6.70 -8.16
CA GLU A 17 4.84 -5.53 -8.74
C GLU A 17 4.51 -4.45 -7.70
N ALA A 18 4.69 -4.74 -6.41
CA ALA A 18 4.31 -3.85 -5.31
C ALA A 18 4.98 -2.46 -5.40
N ALA A 19 6.27 -2.41 -5.77
CA ALA A 19 7.02 -1.16 -5.83
C ALA A 19 6.47 -0.20 -6.89
N ASP A 20 6.25 -0.72 -8.10
CA ASP A 20 5.81 0.08 -9.25
C ASP A 20 4.41 0.66 -9.01
N HIS A 21 3.51 -0.14 -8.44
CA HIS A 21 2.15 0.31 -8.10
C HIS A 21 2.15 1.36 -6.98
N ILE A 22 2.94 1.15 -5.93
CA ILE A 22 3.04 2.09 -4.81
C ILE A 22 3.65 3.42 -5.25
N GLU A 23 4.72 3.39 -6.03
CA GLU A 23 5.32 4.60 -6.57
C GLU A 23 4.33 5.40 -7.42
N THR A 24 3.59 4.71 -8.29
CA THR A 24 2.55 5.33 -9.13
C THR A 24 1.49 6.03 -8.26
N LEU A 25 1.02 5.38 -7.20
CA LEU A 25 0.04 5.95 -6.27
C LEU A 25 0.59 7.16 -5.52
N ILE A 26 1.84 7.10 -5.05
CA ILE A 26 2.50 8.22 -4.38
C ILE A 26 2.60 9.43 -5.31
N ASN A 27 2.99 9.20 -6.58
CA ASN A 27 3.10 10.21 -7.62
C ASN A 27 1.72 10.82 -7.97
N ALA A 28 0.65 10.03 -7.90
CA ALA A 28 -0.74 10.50 -8.04
C ALA A 28 -1.27 11.25 -6.80
N GLY A 29 -0.52 11.30 -5.70
CA GLY A 29 -0.87 12.06 -4.50
C GLY A 29 -1.39 11.23 -3.32
N PHE A 30 -1.45 9.90 -3.43
CA PHE A 30 -1.79 9.05 -2.28
C PHE A 30 -0.69 9.07 -1.22
N ARG A 31 -1.10 9.02 0.04
CA ARG A 31 -0.20 8.98 1.21
C ARG A 31 -0.51 7.87 2.19
N TYR A 32 -1.62 7.16 1.99
CA TYR A 32 -2.05 6.03 2.80
C TYR A 32 -2.28 4.85 1.88
N ILE A 33 -1.53 3.77 2.09
CA ILE A 33 -1.55 2.58 1.26
C ILE A 33 -1.61 1.36 2.16
N GLU A 34 -2.46 0.41 1.80
CA GLU A 34 -2.68 -0.83 2.53
C GLU A 34 -2.47 -2.04 1.61
N ILE A 35 -1.71 -3.02 2.08
CA ILE A 35 -1.60 -4.34 1.47
C ILE A 35 -2.37 -5.33 2.35
N PRO A 36 -3.47 -5.92 1.87
CA PRO A 36 -4.24 -6.88 2.64
C PRO A 36 -3.45 -8.14 3.00
N LEU A 37 -3.68 -8.71 4.18
CA LEU A 37 -3.02 -9.94 4.66
C LEU A 37 -3.42 -11.22 3.91
N ASN A 38 -4.41 -11.14 3.02
CA ASN A 38 -4.72 -12.22 2.07
C ASN A 38 -4.07 -12.01 0.69
N SER A 39 -3.18 -11.03 0.55
CA SER A 39 -2.35 -10.87 -0.65
C SER A 39 -1.19 -11.89 -0.64
N PRO A 40 -0.78 -12.42 -1.79
CA PRO A 40 0.36 -13.32 -1.89
C PRO A 40 1.62 -12.73 -1.25
N ASP A 41 2.30 -13.52 -0.43
CA ASP A 41 3.59 -13.16 0.18
C ASP A 41 3.61 -11.78 0.87
N TRP A 42 2.49 -11.34 1.46
CA TRP A 42 2.37 -10.04 2.11
C TRP A 42 3.46 -9.77 3.17
N GLN A 43 3.94 -10.83 3.83
CA GLN A 43 5.01 -10.78 4.83
C GLN A 43 6.34 -10.31 4.23
N GLN A 44 6.53 -10.46 2.93
CA GLN A 44 7.67 -9.96 2.17
C GLN A 44 7.40 -8.56 1.64
N SER A 45 6.23 -8.36 1.02
CA SER A 45 5.85 -7.10 0.38
C SER A 45 5.80 -5.94 1.35
N ILE A 46 5.10 -6.08 2.49
CA ILE A 46 4.89 -4.98 3.43
C ILE A 46 6.21 -4.40 3.99
N PRO A 47 7.12 -5.19 4.59
CA PRO A 47 8.36 -4.63 5.11
C PRO A 47 9.27 -4.09 4.00
N ALA A 48 9.28 -4.70 2.81
CA ALA A 48 10.03 -4.18 1.68
C ALA A 48 9.52 -2.79 1.26
N MET A 49 8.20 -2.63 1.15
CA MET A 49 7.58 -1.36 0.75
C MET A 49 7.69 -0.29 1.83
N VAL A 50 7.58 -0.65 3.11
CA VAL A 50 7.84 0.27 4.23
C VAL A 50 9.29 0.78 4.18
N ARG A 51 10.28 -0.10 3.95
CA ARG A 51 11.69 0.31 3.82
C ARG A 51 11.92 1.23 2.64
N GLN A 52 11.27 0.97 1.51
CA GLN A 52 11.48 1.74 0.28
C GLN A 52 10.73 3.09 0.27
N PHE A 53 9.53 3.15 0.84
CA PHE A 53 8.63 4.30 0.67
C PHE A 53 8.08 4.89 1.98
N GLY A 54 8.49 4.38 3.15
CA GLY A 54 7.97 4.82 4.45
C GLY A 54 8.14 6.32 4.76
N GLU A 55 9.15 6.97 4.16
CA GLU A 55 9.36 8.42 4.26
C GLU A 55 8.38 9.23 3.39
N ARG A 56 7.76 8.59 2.37
CA ARG A 56 6.88 9.24 1.38
C ARG A 56 5.40 8.93 1.61
N ALA A 57 5.08 7.76 2.18
CA ALA A 57 3.72 7.31 2.43
C ALA A 57 3.63 6.36 3.63
N MET A 58 2.49 6.38 4.31
CA MET A 58 2.17 5.41 5.34
C MET A 58 1.69 4.12 4.68
N ILE A 59 2.46 3.06 4.85
CA ILE A 59 2.18 1.73 4.31
C ILE A 59 1.83 0.81 5.46
N GLY A 60 0.63 0.23 5.40
CA GLY A 60 0.08 -0.61 6.44
C GLY A 60 -0.44 -1.94 5.91
N ALA A 61 -0.96 -2.72 6.85
CA ALA A 61 -1.62 -3.99 6.59
C ALA A 61 -3.08 -3.89 7.03
N GLY A 62 -3.98 -4.53 6.28
CA GLY A 62 -5.37 -4.70 6.71
C GLY A 62 -5.84 -6.13 6.52
N ASN A 63 -6.75 -6.54 7.40
CA ASN A 63 -7.48 -7.78 7.24
C ASN A 63 -8.66 -7.40 6.37
N GLY A 64 -8.49 -7.50 5.05
CA GLY A 64 -9.33 -6.83 4.06
C GLY A 64 -10.79 -6.76 4.53
N ALA A 65 -11.27 -5.55 4.80
CA ALA A 65 -12.58 -5.32 5.40
C ALA A 65 -13.63 -6.18 4.70
N GLU A 66 -14.22 -7.13 5.44
CA GLU A 66 -15.53 -7.65 5.07
C GLU A 66 -16.50 -6.49 5.31
N GLY A 67 -16.92 -5.89 4.20
CA GLY A 67 -18.13 -5.08 4.12
C GLY A 67 -19.24 -5.93 3.54
#